data_AF-A0A1I4XI03-F1
#
_entry.id   AF-A0A1I4XI03-F1
#
_cell.length_a   1.000
_cell.length_b   1.000
_cell.length_c   1.000
_cell.angle_alpha   90.00
_cell.angle_beta   90.00
_cell.angle_gamma   90.00
#
_symmetry.space_group_name_H-M   'P 1'
#
loop_
_entity.id
_entity.type
_entity.pdbx_description
1 polymer ?
#
loop_
_entity_poly.entity_id
_entity_poly.type
_entity_poly.pdbx_seq_one_letter_code
_entity_poly.pdbx_strand_id
1 'polypeptide(L)'
;MKIPIKIEPDRIKDALMQVFYSSDLSYEILIGYVHKTLTNNGFRYVTPFQEQSKINGQQINFNPTHLFVGPNDQVKIQIHPNHSLTFNTISSYIGWTKYRELIENVLRILIDANNINSFSRVGIRYISEFENIDILDKVKFGYDQSFPGTEIDTSTSNLKWRDEGYSISLNLTSNLPVNITKEKQAPITSISLIDIDVIKQNFEIKDIGQLMKTIDDCHFKQKSVFFSLLNQDFLNELNPVY
;
A
#
# COMPACT_ATOMS: atom_id res chain seq x y z
N MET A 1 5.73 20.42 -12.27
CA MET A 1 6.68 20.26 -11.13
C MET A 1 7.56 19.06 -11.43
N LYS A 2 8.88 19.13 -11.24
CA LYS A 2 9.74 17.94 -11.30
C LYS A 2 9.49 17.13 -10.03
N ILE A 3 9.05 15.88 -10.15
CA ILE A 3 8.74 15.02 -9.01
C ILE A 3 10.03 14.28 -8.61
N PRO A 4 10.49 14.35 -7.34
CA PRO A 4 11.68 13.62 -6.89
C PRO A 4 11.54 12.11 -7.14
N ILE A 5 12.62 11.41 -7.43
CA ILE A 5 12.69 9.94 -7.46
C ILE A 5 12.47 9.36 -6.06
N LYS A 6 13.15 9.93 -5.05
CA LYS A 6 13.10 9.51 -3.64
C LYS A 6 13.43 10.68 -2.69
N ILE A 7 13.23 10.45 -1.39
CA ILE A 7 13.63 11.31 -0.27
C ILE A 7 14.54 10.53 0.68
N GLU A 8 15.32 11.22 1.51
CA GLU A 8 16.17 10.63 2.55
C GLU A 8 15.96 11.35 3.91
N PRO A 9 15.57 10.62 4.97
CA PRO A 9 15.32 9.17 5.00
C PRO A 9 14.05 8.76 4.24
N ASP A 10 14.01 7.52 3.75
CA ASP A 10 12.77 6.95 3.23
C ASP A 10 11.73 6.89 4.35
N ARG A 11 10.50 7.31 4.03
CA ARG A 11 9.39 7.40 4.97
C ARG A 11 8.33 6.34 4.70
N ILE A 12 8.41 5.60 3.59
CA ILE A 12 7.44 4.55 3.27
C ILE A 12 7.57 3.41 4.28
N LYS A 13 6.58 3.34 5.16
CA LYS A 13 6.42 2.28 6.15
C LYS A 13 5.81 1.04 5.53
N ASP A 14 4.83 1.25 4.66
CA ASP A 14 4.11 0.16 4.00
C ASP A 14 3.79 0.50 2.55
N ALA A 15 4.04 -0.45 1.65
CA ALA A 15 3.74 -0.32 0.23
C ALA A 15 2.91 -1.50 -0.23
N LEU A 16 1.73 -1.20 -0.78
CA LEU A 16 0.76 -2.19 -1.24
C LEU A 16 0.40 -1.92 -2.70
N MET A 17 0.41 -2.98 -3.51
CA MET A 17 -0.14 -2.96 -4.86
C MET A 17 -1.16 -4.09 -4.97
N GLN A 18 -2.35 -3.81 -5.45
CA GLN A 18 -3.40 -4.78 -5.64
C GLN A 18 -3.92 -4.78 -7.07
N VAL A 19 -4.12 -5.96 -7.64
CA VAL A 19 -4.85 -6.14 -8.90
C VAL A 19 -6.06 -7.03 -8.71
N PHE A 20 -7.12 -6.76 -9.45
CA PHE A 20 -8.30 -7.62 -9.55
C PHE A 20 -8.33 -8.24 -10.94
N TYR A 21 -8.65 -9.51 -10.98
CA TYR A 21 -8.65 -10.31 -12.19
C TYR A 21 -9.96 -11.10 -12.35
N SER A 22 -10.20 -11.56 -13.57
CA SER A 22 -11.22 -12.55 -13.90
C SER A 22 -10.56 -13.88 -14.24
N SER A 23 -11.24 -14.98 -13.91
CA SER A 23 -10.79 -16.35 -14.19
C SER A 23 -12.02 -17.23 -14.37
N ASP A 24 -11.95 -18.20 -15.27
CA ASP A 24 -12.98 -19.24 -15.40
C ASP A 24 -12.82 -20.35 -14.35
N LEU A 25 -11.70 -20.35 -13.62
CA LEU A 25 -11.45 -21.31 -12.54
C LEU A 25 -12.12 -20.86 -11.24
N SER A 26 -12.64 -21.82 -10.48
CA SER A 26 -13.04 -21.55 -9.10
C SER A 26 -11.81 -21.13 -8.28
N TYR A 27 -12.04 -20.35 -7.23
CA TYR A 27 -10.97 -19.89 -6.34
C TYR A 27 -10.15 -21.07 -5.80
N GLU A 28 -10.80 -22.15 -5.37
CA GLU A 28 -10.15 -23.33 -4.79
C GLU A 28 -9.19 -24.00 -5.77
N ILE A 29 -9.59 -24.11 -7.04
CA ILE A 29 -8.77 -24.69 -8.10
C ILE A 29 -7.60 -23.77 -8.42
N LEU A 30 -7.89 -22.47 -8.57
CA LEU A 30 -6.89 -21.45 -8.85
C LEU A 30 -5.78 -21.47 -7.81
N ILE A 31 -6.13 -21.52 -6.52
CA ILE A 31 -5.15 -21.57 -5.43
C ILE A 31 -4.20 -22.77 -5.55
N GLY A 32 -4.69 -23.95 -5.94
CA GLY A 32 -3.83 -25.11 -6.17
C GLY A 32 -2.76 -24.83 -7.23
N TYR A 33 -3.16 -24.21 -8.35
CA TYR A 33 -2.22 -23.80 -9.40
C TYR A 33 -1.25 -22.73 -8.93
N VAL A 34 -1.75 -21.68 -8.27
CA VAL A 34 -0.89 -20.60 -7.78
C VAL A 34 0.11 -21.13 -6.76
N HIS A 35 -0.31 -22.00 -5.85
CA HIS A 35 0.57 -22.61 -4.86
C HIS A 35 1.72 -23.37 -5.51
N LYS A 36 1.44 -24.25 -6.47
CA LYS A 36 2.47 -24.97 -7.23
C LYS A 36 3.40 -24.00 -7.95
N THR A 37 2.81 -23.01 -8.61
CA THR A 37 3.53 -22.08 -9.49
C THR A 37 4.46 -21.16 -8.71
N LEU A 38 3.98 -20.52 -7.64
CA LEU A 38 4.80 -19.65 -6.80
C LEU A 38 5.88 -20.43 -6.05
N THR A 39 5.54 -21.62 -5.52
CA THR A 39 6.53 -22.45 -4.80
C THR A 39 7.68 -22.88 -5.72
N ASN A 40 7.38 -23.26 -6.97
CA ASN A 40 8.41 -23.60 -7.96
C ASN A 40 9.31 -22.40 -8.34
N ASN A 41 8.84 -21.17 -8.11
CA ASN A 41 9.59 -19.93 -8.35
C ASN A 41 10.19 -19.34 -7.05
N GLY A 42 10.35 -20.16 -6.01
CA GLY A 42 11.08 -19.79 -4.79
C GLY A 42 10.28 -19.01 -3.76
N PHE A 43 8.96 -18.88 -3.93
CA PHE A 43 8.09 -18.30 -2.90
C PHE A 43 7.73 -19.33 -1.85
N ARG A 44 7.76 -18.93 -0.58
CA ARG A 44 7.38 -19.78 0.54
C ARG A 44 5.93 -19.54 0.92
N TYR A 45 5.09 -20.58 0.85
CA TYR A 45 3.74 -20.50 1.38
C TYR A 45 3.77 -20.34 2.92
N VAL A 46 2.94 -19.45 3.43
CA VAL A 46 2.75 -19.22 4.86
C VAL A 46 1.32 -19.57 5.20
N THR A 47 1.16 -20.64 5.98
CA THR A 47 -0.15 -21.03 6.48
C THR A 47 -0.72 -19.90 7.35
N PRO A 48 -1.91 -19.37 7.04
CA PRO A 48 -2.50 -18.31 7.84
C PRO A 48 -2.74 -18.82 9.26
N PHE A 49 -2.27 -18.04 10.24
CA PHE A 49 -2.56 -18.29 11.64
C PHE A 49 -4.04 -17.99 11.89
N GLN A 50 -4.84 -19.02 12.21
CA GLN A 50 -6.24 -18.83 12.56
C GLN A 50 -6.33 -18.28 13.99
N GLU A 51 -6.31 -16.96 14.14
CA GLU A 51 -6.82 -16.36 15.37
C GLU A 51 -8.34 -16.29 15.30
N GLN A 52 -9.00 -17.08 16.14
CA GLN A 52 -10.41 -16.89 16.44
C GLN A 52 -10.55 -15.63 17.31
N SER A 53 -10.64 -14.46 16.69
CA SER A 53 -10.99 -13.24 17.44
C SER A 53 -12.50 -13.22 17.67
N LYS A 54 -12.92 -13.25 18.94
CA LYS A 54 -14.29 -12.89 19.33
C LYS A 54 -14.35 -11.39 19.55
N ILE A 55 -15.06 -10.66 18.69
CA ILE A 55 -15.46 -9.28 18.96
C ILE A 55 -16.95 -9.32 19.28
N ASN A 56 -17.34 -8.84 20.46
CA ASN A 56 -18.74 -8.75 20.91
C ASN A 56 -19.54 -10.08 20.80
N GLY A 57 -18.90 -11.22 21.08
CA GLY A 57 -19.57 -12.53 21.09
C GLY A 57 -19.86 -13.12 19.71
N GLN A 58 -19.55 -12.41 18.62
CA GLN A 58 -19.63 -12.96 17.26
C GLN A 58 -18.28 -13.58 16.89
N GLN A 59 -18.31 -14.83 16.43
CA GLN A 59 -17.15 -15.45 15.79
C GLN A 59 -16.98 -14.81 14.42
N ILE A 60 -15.92 -14.02 14.25
CA ILE A 60 -15.51 -13.57 12.93
C ILE A 60 -14.69 -14.70 12.32
N ASN A 61 -15.26 -15.39 11.34
CA ASN A 61 -14.49 -16.30 10.51
C ASN A 61 -13.60 -15.45 9.60
N PHE A 62 -12.31 -15.38 9.94
CA PHE A 62 -11.31 -14.87 9.01
C PHE A 62 -11.23 -15.85 7.84
N ASN A 63 -11.65 -15.41 6.65
CA ASN A 63 -11.36 -16.15 5.43
C ASN A 63 -9.84 -16.19 5.28
N PRO A 64 -9.20 -17.37 5.34
CA PRO A 64 -7.76 -17.48 5.23
C PRO A 64 -7.34 -16.98 3.85
N THR A 65 -6.67 -15.84 3.82
CA THR A 65 -5.98 -15.38 2.61
C THR A 65 -4.75 -16.27 2.41
N HIS A 66 -4.52 -16.73 1.19
CA HIS A 66 -3.33 -17.53 0.90
C HIS A 66 -2.13 -16.60 0.78
N LEU A 67 -1.19 -16.75 1.72
CA LEU A 67 -0.04 -15.89 1.86
C LEU A 67 1.22 -16.59 1.35
N PHE A 68 1.96 -15.92 0.50
CA PHE A 68 3.27 -16.34 0.02
C PHE A 68 4.29 -15.26 0.34
N VAL A 69 5.48 -15.65 0.77
CA VAL A 69 6.59 -14.73 1.00
C VAL A 69 7.64 -14.96 -0.07
N GLY A 70 8.04 -13.88 -0.74
CA GLY A 70 9.05 -13.91 -1.77
C GLY A 70 10.45 -14.17 -1.22
N PRO A 71 11.42 -14.45 -2.12
CA PRO A 71 12.82 -14.61 -1.73
C PRO A 71 13.31 -13.40 -0.92
N ASN A 72 14.12 -13.67 0.12
CA ASN A 72 14.67 -12.67 1.04
C ASN A 72 13.66 -11.95 1.96
N ASP A 73 12.43 -12.47 2.08
CA ASP A 73 11.39 -11.94 2.97
C ASP A 73 11.12 -10.43 2.79
N GLN A 74 11.24 -9.93 1.55
CA GLN A 74 11.05 -8.50 1.24
C GLN A 74 9.61 -8.16 0.89
N VAL A 75 8.92 -9.05 0.17
CA VAL A 75 7.55 -8.86 -0.32
C VAL A 75 6.74 -10.11 0.00
N LYS A 76 5.52 -9.90 0.47
CA LYS A 76 4.50 -10.95 0.56
C LYS A 76 3.44 -10.75 -0.51
N ILE A 77 2.85 -11.85 -0.93
CA ILE A 77 1.81 -11.93 -1.94
C ILE A 77 0.61 -12.61 -1.29
N GLN A 78 -0.55 -11.99 -1.38
CA GLN A 78 -1.81 -12.52 -0.87
C GLN A 78 -2.78 -12.70 -2.01
N ILE A 79 -3.38 -13.89 -2.07
CA ILE A 79 -4.45 -14.20 -3.00
C ILE A 79 -5.75 -14.24 -2.21
N HIS A 80 -6.76 -13.56 -2.72
CA HIS A 80 -8.00 -13.33 -2.02
C HIS A 80 -9.18 -14.01 -2.73
N PRO A 81 -10.22 -14.46 -2.00
CA PRO A 81 -11.42 -15.08 -2.57
C PRO A 81 -12.18 -14.21 -3.58
N ASN A 82 -11.99 -12.88 -3.55
CA ASN A 82 -12.62 -11.94 -4.48
C ASN A 82 -11.85 -11.77 -5.81
N HIS A 83 -11.04 -12.76 -6.20
CA HIS A 83 -10.19 -12.73 -7.39
C HIS A 83 -9.28 -11.50 -7.43
N SER A 84 -8.60 -11.23 -6.30
CA SER A 84 -7.57 -10.20 -6.24
C SER A 84 -6.25 -10.75 -5.73
N LEU A 85 -5.17 -10.12 -6.20
CA LEU A 85 -3.80 -10.39 -5.81
C LEU A 85 -3.22 -9.13 -5.19
N THR A 86 -2.68 -9.24 -3.99
CA THR A 86 -2.04 -8.14 -3.27
C THR A 86 -0.56 -8.44 -3.10
N PHE A 87 0.27 -7.47 -3.44
CA PHE A 87 1.70 -7.42 -3.18
C PHE A 87 1.91 -6.42 -2.05
N ASN A 88 2.71 -6.78 -1.07
CA ASN A 88 2.96 -5.93 0.07
C ASN A 88 4.39 -6.10 0.59
N THR A 89 5.08 -5.01 0.90
CA THR A 89 6.40 -5.05 1.54
C THR A 89 6.30 -5.54 2.98
N ILE A 90 7.28 -6.32 3.44
CA ILE A 90 7.28 -6.87 4.81
C ILE A 90 8.10 -6.00 5.76
N SER A 91 9.22 -5.47 5.28
CA SER A 91 10.13 -4.62 6.04
C SER A 91 10.21 -3.23 5.39
N SER A 92 11.40 -2.81 4.96
CA SER A 92 11.58 -1.54 4.28
C SER A 92 11.12 -1.59 2.83
N TYR A 93 10.64 -0.46 2.32
CA TYR A 93 10.33 -0.33 0.91
C TYR A 93 11.59 -0.56 0.05
N ILE A 94 11.48 -1.47 -0.92
CA ILE A 94 12.63 -1.89 -1.75
C ILE A 94 12.89 -0.99 -2.96
N GLY A 95 12.13 0.11 -3.09
CA GLY A 95 12.16 1.01 -4.23
C GLY A 95 11.33 0.50 -5.41
N TRP A 96 10.81 1.45 -6.21
CA TRP A 96 9.84 1.13 -7.28
C TRP A 96 10.40 0.18 -8.32
N THR A 97 11.65 0.34 -8.76
CA THR A 97 12.24 -0.50 -9.82
C THR A 97 12.20 -1.99 -9.46
N LYS A 98 12.68 -2.35 -8.27
CA LYS A 98 12.68 -3.74 -7.80
C LYS A 98 11.27 -4.25 -7.51
N TYR A 99 10.43 -3.39 -6.93
CA TYR A 99 9.05 -3.75 -6.60
C TYR A 99 8.22 -4.03 -7.86
N ARG A 100 8.31 -3.15 -8.86
CA ARG A 100 7.68 -3.28 -10.17
C ARG A 100 8.14 -4.54 -10.91
N GLU A 101 9.44 -4.84 -10.90
CA GLU A 101 9.99 -6.05 -11.53
C GLU A 101 9.42 -7.32 -10.88
N LEU A 102 9.37 -7.37 -9.54
CA LEU A 102 8.78 -8.49 -8.82
C LEU A 102 7.30 -8.67 -9.15
N ILE A 103 6.53 -7.57 -9.17
CA ILE A 103 5.12 -7.56 -9.56
C ILE A 103 4.97 -8.15 -10.97
N GLU A 104 5.73 -7.64 -11.93
CA GLU A 104 5.63 -8.05 -13.33
C GLU A 104 5.96 -9.54 -13.48
N ASN A 105 7.03 -10.01 -12.86
CA ASN A 105 7.45 -11.41 -12.91
C ASN A 105 6.35 -12.34 -12.38
N VAL A 106 5.77 -12.02 -11.23
CA VAL A 106 4.68 -12.82 -10.65
C VAL A 106 3.45 -12.81 -11.55
N LEU A 107 3.04 -11.64 -12.05
CA LEU A 107 1.85 -11.55 -12.91
C LEU A 107 2.04 -12.33 -14.21
N ARG A 108 3.23 -12.27 -14.84
CA ARG A 108 3.56 -13.07 -16.02
C ARG A 108 3.42 -14.56 -15.75
N ILE A 109 4.06 -15.03 -14.68
CA ILE A 109 4.00 -16.44 -14.26
C ILE A 109 2.54 -16.93 -14.07
N LEU A 110 1.66 -16.07 -13.52
CA LEU A 110 0.25 -16.41 -13.28
C LEU A 110 -0.60 -16.36 -14.56
N ILE A 111 -0.31 -15.43 -15.47
CA ILE A 111 -0.99 -15.32 -16.77
C ILE A 111 -0.58 -16.48 -17.69
N ASP A 112 0.71 -16.82 -17.76
CA ASP A 112 1.24 -17.88 -18.61
C ASP A 112 0.70 -19.27 -18.22
N ALA A 113 0.27 -19.43 -16.98
CA ALA A 113 -0.45 -20.61 -16.52
C ALA A 113 -1.92 -20.67 -17.01
N ASN A 114 -2.37 -19.72 -17.84
CA ASN A 114 -3.72 -19.57 -18.38
C ASN A 114 -4.83 -19.52 -17.31
N ASN A 115 -4.49 -18.98 -16.14
CA ASN A 115 -5.38 -18.93 -14.99
C ASN A 115 -6.14 -17.61 -14.88
N ILE A 116 -5.77 -16.59 -15.66
CA ILE A 116 -6.31 -15.23 -15.58
C ILE A 116 -6.70 -14.77 -16.99
N ASN A 117 -7.96 -14.35 -17.14
CA ASN A 117 -8.54 -13.94 -18.43
C ASN A 117 -8.38 -12.45 -18.70
N SER A 118 -8.61 -11.62 -17.69
CA SER A 118 -8.48 -10.17 -17.77
C SER A 118 -8.31 -9.54 -16.39
N PHE A 119 -7.92 -8.27 -16.37
CA PHE A 119 -7.81 -7.44 -15.19
C PHE A 119 -8.80 -6.28 -15.26
N SER A 120 -9.35 -5.90 -14.11
CA SER A 120 -10.43 -4.89 -14.04
C SER A 120 -10.19 -3.74 -13.08
N ARG A 121 -9.19 -3.88 -12.19
CA ARG A 121 -8.83 -2.86 -11.21
C ARG A 121 -7.37 -3.01 -10.77
N VAL A 122 -6.73 -1.87 -10.58
CA VAL A 122 -5.39 -1.71 -9.98
C VAL A 122 -5.52 -0.72 -8.82
N GLY A 123 -4.89 -1.02 -7.69
CA GLY A 123 -4.74 -0.13 -6.55
C GLY A 123 -3.27 -0.04 -6.13
N ILE A 124 -2.79 1.16 -5.80
CA ILE A 124 -1.48 1.37 -5.17
C ILE A 124 -1.69 2.23 -3.94
N ARG A 125 -1.26 1.71 -2.78
CA ARG A 125 -1.37 2.37 -1.49
C ARG A 125 -0.02 2.41 -0.81
N TYR A 126 0.46 3.62 -0.49
CA TYR A 126 1.65 3.81 0.34
C TYR A 126 1.27 4.51 1.64
N ILE A 127 1.78 3.97 2.75
CA ILE A 127 1.70 4.55 4.08
C ILE A 127 3.09 5.05 4.43
N SER A 128 3.22 6.36 4.63
CA SER A 128 4.46 6.99 5.07
C SER A 128 4.37 7.36 6.55
N GLU A 129 5.42 7.06 7.32
CA GLU A 129 5.51 7.28 8.76
C GLU A 129 6.58 8.31 9.09
N PHE A 130 6.21 9.29 9.91
CA PHE A 130 7.08 10.36 10.35
C PHE A 130 7.12 10.38 11.88
N GLU A 131 8.25 9.97 12.44
CA GLU A 131 8.46 9.95 13.89
C GLU A 131 8.79 11.36 14.40
N ASN A 132 8.13 11.77 15.49
CA ASN A 132 8.29 13.05 16.18
C ASN A 132 8.21 14.28 15.25
N ILE A 133 7.37 14.18 14.21
CA ILE A 133 7.07 15.27 13.28
C ILE A 133 5.56 15.45 13.24
N ASP A 134 5.07 16.63 13.57
CA ASP A 134 3.70 17.03 13.28
C ASP A 134 3.58 17.27 11.77
N ILE A 135 2.81 16.44 11.07
CA ILE A 135 2.70 16.52 9.61
C ILE A 135 1.79 17.66 9.15
N LEU A 136 0.94 18.17 10.05
CA LEU A 136 -0.05 19.19 9.72
C LEU A 136 0.63 20.51 9.30
N ASP A 137 1.71 20.89 9.99
CA ASP A 137 2.51 22.08 9.68
C ASP A 137 3.42 21.89 8.45
N LYS A 138 3.50 20.66 7.94
CA LYS A 138 4.43 20.25 6.89
C LYS A 138 3.75 20.04 5.53
N VAL A 139 2.42 20.11 5.50
CA VAL A 139 1.60 19.97 4.29
C VAL A 139 0.98 21.31 3.86
N LYS A 140 0.50 21.38 2.63
CA LYS A 140 -0.04 22.62 2.02
C LYS A 140 -1.48 22.97 2.41
N PHE A 141 -2.16 22.13 3.19
CA PHE A 141 -3.50 22.44 3.68
C PHE A 141 -3.50 22.41 5.21
N GLY A 142 -4.26 23.31 5.82
CA GLY A 142 -4.29 23.46 7.27
C GLY A 142 -5.69 23.82 7.76
N TYR A 143 -5.82 23.96 9.08
CA TYR A 143 -7.04 24.43 9.72
C TYR A 143 -7.04 25.95 9.84
N ASP A 144 -8.25 26.51 9.94
CA ASP A 144 -8.42 27.92 10.25
C ASP A 144 -7.96 28.18 11.70
N GLN A 145 -7.00 29.09 11.86
CA GLN A 145 -6.45 29.48 13.16
C GLN A 145 -7.45 30.21 14.08
N SER A 146 -8.61 30.63 13.54
CA SER A 146 -9.72 31.17 14.33
C SER A 146 -10.50 30.11 15.12
N PHE A 147 -10.15 28.82 14.96
CA PHE A 147 -10.72 27.74 15.76
C PHE A 147 -10.36 27.91 17.25
N PRO A 148 -11.33 28.01 18.18
CA PRO A 148 -11.05 28.24 19.60
C PRO A 148 -10.26 27.08 20.23
N GLY A 149 -9.21 27.40 21.02
CA GLY A 149 -8.37 26.39 21.70
C GLY A 149 -7.20 25.91 20.82
N THR A 150 -6.30 26.85 20.52
CA THR A 150 -5.30 26.85 19.43
C THR A 150 -4.21 25.76 19.45
N GLU A 151 -4.27 24.77 20.35
CA GLU A 151 -3.34 23.64 20.35
C GLU A 151 -4.09 22.37 19.94
N ILE A 152 -3.75 21.86 18.75
CA ILE A 152 -4.27 20.59 18.24
C ILE A 152 -3.31 19.49 18.71
N ASP A 153 -3.70 18.71 19.71
CA ASP A 153 -2.88 17.60 20.21
C ASP A 153 -2.70 16.50 19.16
N THR A 154 -3.76 16.14 18.46
CA THR A 154 -3.78 15.09 17.45
C THR A 154 -4.86 15.43 16.43
N SER A 155 -4.58 15.21 15.14
CA SER A 155 -5.59 15.38 14.09
C SER A 155 -5.66 14.16 13.18
N THR A 156 -6.87 13.88 12.69
CA THR A 156 -7.08 12.91 11.62
C THR A 156 -7.98 13.52 10.55
N SER A 157 -7.63 13.32 9.29
CA SER A 157 -8.46 13.74 8.16
C SER A 157 -8.50 12.66 7.10
N ASN A 158 -9.68 12.48 6.50
CA ASN A 158 -9.90 11.62 5.35
C ASN A 158 -10.43 12.45 4.19
N LEU A 159 -9.67 12.49 3.10
CA LEU A 159 -10.04 13.17 1.87
C LEU A 159 -10.16 12.14 0.76
N LYS A 160 -11.26 12.20 0.01
CA LYS A 160 -11.49 11.33 -1.15
C LYS A 160 -11.93 12.17 -2.33
N TRP A 161 -11.28 11.99 -3.46
CA TRP A 161 -11.64 12.69 -4.69
C TRP A 161 -11.39 11.80 -5.90
N ARG A 162 -11.85 12.28 -7.06
CA ARG A 162 -11.59 11.67 -8.35
C ARG A 162 -10.85 12.65 -9.23
N ASP A 163 -9.87 12.13 -9.95
CA ASP A 163 -9.08 12.92 -10.88
C ASP A 163 -8.64 12.04 -12.05
N GLU A 164 -8.89 12.46 -13.29
CA GLU A 164 -8.53 11.72 -14.53
C GLU A 164 -8.98 10.24 -14.53
N GLY A 165 -10.13 9.96 -13.89
CA GLY A 165 -10.67 8.61 -13.76
C GLY A 165 -9.92 7.71 -12.77
N TYR A 166 -9.10 8.27 -11.90
CA TYR A 166 -8.55 7.62 -10.71
C TYR A 166 -9.40 8.01 -9.50
N SER A 167 -9.60 7.08 -8.58
CA SER A 167 -10.13 7.37 -7.24
C SER A 167 -8.95 7.47 -6.29
N ILE A 168 -8.86 8.58 -5.56
CA ILE A 168 -7.75 8.85 -4.65
C ILE A 168 -8.31 9.03 -3.25
N SER A 169 -7.69 8.36 -2.28
CA SER A 169 -7.95 8.55 -0.85
C SER A 169 -6.66 9.01 -0.18
N LEU A 170 -6.73 10.08 0.59
CA LEU A 170 -5.67 10.58 1.45
C LEU A 170 -6.16 10.53 2.89
N ASN A 171 -5.48 9.74 3.71
CA ASN A 171 -5.62 9.78 5.16
C ASN A 171 -4.39 10.48 5.72
N LEU A 172 -4.61 11.54 6.50
CA LEU A 172 -3.58 12.19 7.28
C LEU A 172 -3.87 12.01 8.75
N THR A 173 -2.89 11.50 9.48
CA THR A 173 -2.90 11.45 10.94
C THR A 173 -1.71 12.24 11.43
N SER A 174 -1.94 13.23 12.27
CA SER A 174 -0.86 14.03 12.84
C SER A 174 -0.73 13.81 14.34
N ASN A 175 0.53 13.69 14.78
CA ASN A 175 0.95 13.67 16.19
C ASN A 175 0.24 12.59 17.03
N LEU A 176 0.04 11.40 16.48
CA LEU A 176 -0.55 10.26 17.20
C LEU A 176 0.45 9.78 18.28
N PRO A 177 0.11 9.87 19.57
CA PRO A 177 0.98 9.38 20.63
C PRO A 177 1.08 7.84 20.58
N VAL A 178 2.30 7.31 20.57
CA VAL A 178 2.59 5.88 20.59
C VAL A 178 3.52 5.53 21.75
N ASN A 179 3.20 4.42 22.42
CA ASN A 179 4.09 3.78 23.38
C ASN A 179 4.83 2.66 22.66
N ILE A 180 6.07 2.93 22.25
CA ILE A 180 6.88 1.99 21.44
C ILE A 180 7.41 0.81 22.30
N THR A 181 7.34 0.88 23.63
CA THR A 181 7.79 -0.21 24.51
C THR A 181 6.72 -0.68 25.49
N LYS A 182 6.73 -1.98 25.80
CA LYS A 182 6.01 -2.55 26.97
C LYS A 182 6.60 -2.14 28.32
N GLU A 183 7.72 -1.42 28.33
CA GLU A 183 8.31 -0.84 29.53
C GLU A 183 7.58 0.44 29.92
N LYS A 184 7.11 0.50 31.18
CA LYS A 184 6.26 1.58 31.73
C LYS A 184 6.94 2.96 31.82
N GLN A 185 8.16 3.13 31.29
CA GLN A 185 8.97 4.34 31.47
C GLN A 185 9.64 4.85 30.18
N ALA A 186 9.35 4.29 29.00
CA ALA A 186 9.85 4.91 27.78
C ALA A 186 9.14 6.24 27.51
N PRO A 187 9.84 7.24 26.93
CA PRO A 187 9.22 8.48 26.52
C PRO A 187 8.11 8.21 25.50
N ILE A 188 6.96 8.87 25.69
CA ILE A 188 5.90 8.91 24.68
C ILE A 188 6.53 9.55 23.44
N THR A 189 6.52 8.81 22.34
CA THR A 189 6.89 9.33 21.01
C THR A 189 5.60 9.57 20.26
N SER A 190 5.64 10.45 19.26
CA SER A 190 4.51 10.64 18.37
C SER A 190 4.85 10.19 16.96
N ILE A 191 3.85 9.71 16.26
CA ILE A 191 3.95 9.40 14.83
C ILE A 191 2.91 10.19 14.06
N SER A 192 3.28 10.63 12.87
CA SER A 192 2.34 11.11 11.88
C SER A 192 2.36 10.19 10.67
N LEU A 193 1.19 10.01 10.06
CA LEU A 193 0.99 9.12 8.92
C LEU A 193 0.44 9.89 7.73
N ILE A 194 1.05 9.66 6.57
CA ILE A 194 0.49 10.01 5.26
C ILE A 194 0.15 8.72 4.54
N ASP A 195 -1.13 8.41 4.42
CA ASP A 195 -1.62 7.22 3.73
C ASP A 195 -2.39 7.61 2.47
N ILE A 196 -1.83 7.27 1.32
CA ILE A 196 -2.40 7.58 0.01
C ILE A 196 -2.70 6.30 -0.72
N ASP A 197 -3.96 6.11 -1.10
CA ASP A 197 -4.45 5.03 -1.94
C ASP A 197 -4.94 5.59 -3.28
N VAL A 198 -4.42 5.04 -4.38
CA VAL A 198 -4.81 5.39 -5.76
C VAL A 198 -5.35 4.16 -6.46
N ILE A 199 -6.59 4.26 -6.93
CA ILE A 199 -7.30 3.18 -7.59
C ILE A 199 -7.67 3.60 -9.01
N LYS A 200 -7.32 2.74 -9.98
CA LYS A 200 -7.89 2.75 -11.33
C LYS A 200 -8.77 1.51 -11.47
N GLN A 201 -9.99 1.67 -11.97
CA GLN A 201 -10.95 0.56 -12.11
C GLN A 201 -11.87 0.77 -13.32
N ASN A 202 -12.75 -0.21 -13.56
CA ASN A 202 -13.72 -0.21 -14.67
C ASN A 202 -13.04 -0.29 -16.04
N PHE A 203 -12.01 -1.13 -16.16
CA PHE A 203 -11.39 -1.47 -17.43
C PHE A 203 -11.42 -2.98 -17.65
N GLU A 204 -11.02 -3.41 -18.84
CA GLU A 204 -10.76 -4.81 -19.16
C GLU A 204 -9.43 -4.88 -19.90
N ILE A 205 -8.38 -5.32 -19.22
CA ILE A 205 -7.04 -5.46 -19.79
C ILE A 205 -6.66 -6.93 -19.80
N LYS A 206 -6.25 -7.47 -20.96
CA LYS A 206 -5.76 -8.85 -21.09
C LYS A 206 -4.24 -8.91 -21.26
N ASP A 207 -3.67 -7.85 -21.84
CA ASP A 207 -2.25 -7.74 -22.08
C ASP A 207 -1.49 -7.29 -20.83
N ILE A 208 -0.44 -8.03 -20.46
CA ILE A 208 0.41 -7.71 -19.30
C ILE A 208 1.15 -6.38 -19.47
N GLY A 209 1.56 -6.01 -20.69
CA GLY A 209 2.23 -4.75 -20.95
C GLY A 209 1.34 -3.54 -20.65
N GLN A 210 0.08 -3.59 -21.09
CA GLN A 210 -0.94 -2.58 -20.79
C GLN A 210 -1.29 -2.53 -19.29
N LEU A 211 -1.34 -3.68 -18.62
CA LEU A 211 -1.55 -3.75 -17.17
C LEU A 211 -0.38 -3.07 -16.43
N MET A 212 0.86 -3.41 -16.78
CA MET A 212 2.04 -2.83 -16.15
C MET A 212 2.11 -1.32 -16.38
N LYS A 213 1.72 -0.83 -17.56
CA LYS A 213 1.57 0.62 -17.78
C LYS A 213 0.54 1.25 -16.84
N THR A 214 -0.61 0.60 -16.65
CA THR A 214 -1.65 1.08 -15.71
C THR A 214 -1.15 1.11 -14.26
N ILE A 215 -0.36 0.11 -13.87
CA ILE A 215 0.32 0.04 -12.56
C ILE A 215 1.32 1.20 -12.40
N ASP A 216 2.15 1.44 -13.42
CA ASP A 216 3.11 2.56 -13.44
C ASP A 216 2.40 3.92 -13.35
N ASP A 217 1.27 4.10 -14.05
CA ASP A 217 0.47 5.32 -14.01
C ASP A 217 -0.15 5.55 -12.61
N CYS A 218 -0.67 4.49 -11.97
CA CYS A 218 -1.15 4.56 -10.59
C CYS A 218 -0.03 4.94 -9.61
N HIS A 219 1.17 4.38 -9.78
CA HIS A 219 2.32 4.70 -8.93
C HIS A 219 2.73 6.16 -9.11
N PHE A 220 2.81 6.62 -10.36
CA PHE A 220 3.10 8.02 -10.67
C PHE A 220 2.08 8.96 -10.04
N LYS A 221 0.78 8.64 -10.10
CA LYS A 221 -0.28 9.45 -9.50
C LYS A 221 -0.19 9.46 -7.97
N GLN A 222 0.03 8.31 -7.33
CA GLN A 222 0.24 8.21 -5.87
C GLN A 222 1.39 9.12 -5.44
N LYS A 223 2.51 9.03 -6.16
CA LYS A 223 3.70 9.82 -5.90
C LYS A 223 3.48 11.31 -6.13
N SER A 224 2.75 11.65 -7.19
CA SER A 224 2.36 13.03 -7.50
C SER A 224 1.53 13.64 -6.38
N VAL A 225 0.58 12.89 -5.81
CA VAL A 225 -0.23 13.32 -4.66
C VAL A 225 0.66 13.58 -3.45
N PHE A 226 1.54 12.64 -3.11
CA PHE A 226 2.46 12.77 -1.98
C PHE A 226 3.33 14.03 -2.08
N PHE A 227 4.06 14.21 -3.18
CA PHE A 227 4.97 15.36 -3.33
C PHE A 227 4.24 16.69 -3.54
N SER A 228 3.02 16.66 -4.09
CA SER A 228 2.22 17.88 -4.20
C SER A 228 1.66 18.33 -2.85
N LEU A 229 1.47 17.39 -1.93
CA LEU A 229 0.94 17.64 -0.59
C LEU A 229 1.96 18.36 0.31
N LEU A 230 3.24 17.99 0.26
CA LEU A 230 4.27 18.56 1.13
C LEU A 230 4.56 20.02 0.76
N ASN A 231 4.75 20.87 1.78
CA ASN A 231 5.26 22.22 1.55
C ASN A 231 6.75 22.18 1.11
N GLN A 232 7.23 23.27 0.50
CA GLN A 232 8.56 23.26 -0.13
C GLN A 232 9.68 23.16 0.89
N ASP A 233 9.53 23.80 2.06
CA ASP A 233 10.53 23.81 3.12
C ASP A 233 10.74 22.40 3.68
N PHE A 234 9.63 21.70 4.00
CA PHE A 234 9.68 20.33 4.45
C PHE A 234 10.19 19.36 3.38
N LEU A 235 9.80 19.56 2.12
CA LEU A 235 10.33 18.74 1.03
C LEU A 235 11.86 18.89 0.93
N ASN A 236 12.41 20.09 1.14
CA ASN A 236 13.85 20.31 1.13
C ASN A 236 14.55 19.66 2.35
N GLU A 237 13.92 19.67 3.53
CA GLU A 237 14.41 18.96 4.73
C GLU A 237 14.55 17.45 4.51
N LEU A 238 13.77 16.88 3.58
CA LEU A 238 13.77 15.46 3.23
C LEU A 238 14.78 15.08 2.13
N ASN A 239 15.73 15.95 1.79
CA ASN A 239 16.84 15.66 0.87
C ASN A 239 16.41 14.97 -0.45
N PRO A 240 15.55 15.60 -1.27
CA PRO A 240 14.96 14.95 -2.43
C PRO A 240 16.00 14.69 -3.52
N VAL A 241 15.95 13.50 -4.12
CA VAL A 241 16.80 13.10 -5.26
C VAL A 241 15.95 13.06 -6.52
N TYR A 242 16.40 13.65 -7.62
CA TYR A 242 15.63 13.86 -8.86
C TYR A 242 16.16 13.12 -10.08
#